data_AF-A0A2G1LJH5-F1
#
_entry.id   AF-A0A2G1LJH5-F1
#
_cell.length_a   1.000
_cell.length_b   1.000
_cell.length_c   1.000
_cell.angle_alpha   90.00
_cell.angle_beta   90.00
_cell.angle_gamma   90.00
#
_symmetry.space_group_name_H-M   'P 1'
#
loop_
_entity.id
_entity.type
_entity.pdbx_description
1 polymer ?
#
loop_
_entity_poly.entity_id
_entity_poly.type
_entity_poly.pdbx_seq_one_letter_code
_entity_poly.pdbx_strand_id
1 'polypeptide(L)'
;MEQPASPETFTLDPASIANFVKLQRQIWGWKQQALASEAGVSLATIQRIERGERVRPAQLRKLAIAFRRPEDEFLRERVRPTAEQFEENLRNMFSWTEGRVPVDVAPFRTELQLRAMLESFSLLVDADLEATADGDISELREWLDLASFVQAERKGLIGPKPGRDFKVRELWRDLLACVERIERTHGAICLTGTYTAMSTPNNEPVEIALLAIRSRNRDPSVAKLTQLWADEMVDQRQMLADYFADER
;
A
#
# COMPACT_ATOMS: atom_id res chain seq x y z
N MET A 1 51.34 -1.69 8.85
CA MET A 1 50.22 -1.64 7.89
C MET A 1 49.50 -2.97 8.01
N GLU A 2 48.45 -3.04 8.83
CA GLU A 2 47.55 -4.19 8.82
C GLU A 2 46.81 -4.18 7.48
N GLN A 3 46.89 -5.29 6.74
CA GLN A 3 46.01 -5.51 5.61
C GLN A 3 44.57 -5.56 6.14
N PRO A 4 43.61 -4.84 5.54
CA PRO A 4 42.22 -4.99 5.94
C PRO A 4 41.83 -6.46 5.74
N ALA A 5 41.30 -7.09 6.79
CA ALA A 5 40.86 -8.47 6.76
C ALA A 5 39.95 -8.69 5.53
N SER A 6 40.26 -9.70 4.72
CA SER A 6 39.41 -10.06 3.58
C SER A 6 37.97 -10.29 4.08
N PRO A 7 36.97 -9.74 3.40
CA PRO A 7 35.63 -9.72 3.96
C PRO A 7 35.07 -11.15 4.04
N GLU A 8 34.54 -11.52 5.21
CA GLU A 8 34.07 -12.89 5.47
C GLU A 8 32.96 -13.28 4.48
N THR A 9 33.23 -14.32 3.70
CA THR A 9 32.24 -14.90 2.80
C THR A 9 31.47 -16.05 3.44
N PHE A 10 30.22 -16.23 3.03
CA PHE A 10 29.37 -17.32 3.49
C PHE A 10 28.38 -17.77 2.41
N THR A 11 27.87 -18.99 2.55
CA THR A 11 26.70 -19.47 1.81
C THR A 11 25.54 -19.66 2.79
N LEU A 12 24.30 -19.55 2.31
CA LEU A 12 23.16 -19.79 3.17
C LEU A 12 23.12 -21.26 3.58
N ASP A 13 23.06 -21.51 4.88
CA ASP A 13 22.86 -22.85 5.40
C ASP A 13 21.39 -23.30 5.21
N PRO A 14 21.09 -24.61 5.30
CA PRO A 14 19.74 -25.10 5.12
C PRO A 14 18.71 -24.46 6.06
N ALA A 15 19.11 -24.09 7.29
CA ALA A 15 18.23 -23.43 8.25
C ALA A 15 17.86 -22.00 7.80
N SER A 16 18.82 -21.22 7.31
CA SER A 16 18.56 -19.87 6.78
C SER A 16 17.67 -19.93 5.54
N ILE A 17 17.91 -20.90 4.65
CA ILE A 17 17.03 -21.13 3.49
C ILE A 17 15.62 -21.48 3.96
N ALA A 18 15.46 -22.37 4.94
CA ALA A 18 14.16 -22.75 5.48
C ALA A 18 13.38 -21.54 6.04
N ASN A 19 14.07 -20.68 6.80
CA ASN A 19 13.48 -19.48 7.39
C ASN A 19 13.06 -18.47 6.31
N PHE A 20 13.92 -18.23 5.32
CA PHE A 20 13.60 -17.35 4.19
C PHE A 20 12.36 -17.86 3.43
N VAL A 21 12.32 -19.15 3.11
CA VAL A 21 11.22 -19.76 2.34
C VAL A 21 9.90 -19.68 3.11
N LYS A 22 9.90 -19.98 4.41
CA LYS A 22 8.71 -19.83 5.26
C LYS A 22 8.21 -18.40 5.30
N LEU A 23 9.13 -17.44 5.52
CA LEU A 23 8.80 -16.02 5.60
C LEU A 23 8.20 -15.51 4.29
N GLN A 24 8.88 -15.74 3.15
CA GLN A 24 8.37 -15.32 1.84
C GLN A 24 7.01 -15.95 1.53
N ARG A 25 6.86 -17.25 1.81
CA ARG A 25 5.58 -17.94 1.61
C ARG A 25 4.45 -17.31 2.45
N GLN A 26 4.73 -16.92 3.69
CA GLN A 26 3.76 -16.25 4.56
C GLN A 26 3.42 -14.85 4.05
N ILE A 27 4.42 -14.05 3.65
CA ILE A 27 4.23 -12.71 3.09
C ILE A 27 3.32 -12.78 1.86
N TRP A 28 3.52 -13.76 0.98
CA TRP A 28 2.71 -13.94 -0.23
C TRP A 28 1.39 -14.70 0.01
N GLY A 29 1.09 -15.08 1.25
CA GLY A 29 -0.14 -15.82 1.59
C GLY A 29 -0.22 -17.22 0.98
N TRP A 30 0.90 -17.81 0.55
CA TRP A 30 0.93 -19.09 -0.13
C TRP A 30 0.86 -20.27 0.86
N LYS A 31 0.12 -21.32 0.49
CA LYS A 31 0.24 -22.63 1.15
C LYS A 31 1.46 -23.38 0.58
N GLN A 32 2.00 -24.35 1.31
CA GLN A 32 3.15 -25.14 0.82
C GLN A 32 2.88 -25.78 -0.55
N GLN A 33 1.64 -26.22 -0.79
CA GLN A 33 1.26 -26.80 -2.08
C GLN A 33 1.20 -25.79 -3.23
N ALA A 34 0.83 -24.53 -2.94
CA ALA A 34 0.88 -23.47 -3.94
C ALA A 34 2.33 -23.18 -4.35
N LEU A 35 3.24 -23.06 -3.37
CA LEU A 35 4.67 -22.90 -3.63
C LEU A 35 5.27 -24.09 -4.40
N ALA A 36 4.87 -25.32 -4.07
CA ALA A 36 5.32 -26.51 -4.79
C ALA A 36 4.91 -26.47 -6.27
N SER A 37 3.66 -26.07 -6.54
CA SER A 37 3.14 -25.89 -7.91
C SER A 37 3.90 -24.81 -8.65
N GLU A 38 4.07 -23.63 -8.05
CA GLU A 38 4.76 -22.49 -8.65
C GLU A 38 6.22 -22.81 -8.98
N ALA A 39 6.93 -23.48 -8.06
CA ALA A 39 8.32 -23.86 -8.26
C ALA A 39 8.50 -25.11 -9.13
N GLY A 40 7.43 -25.79 -9.54
CA GLY A 40 7.53 -27.04 -10.31
C GLY A 40 8.34 -28.13 -9.58
N VAL A 41 8.10 -28.28 -8.27
CA VAL A 41 8.70 -29.31 -7.40
C VAL A 41 7.62 -30.05 -6.60
N SER A 42 7.97 -31.20 -6.01
CA SER A 42 7.01 -31.94 -5.17
C SER A 42 6.75 -31.24 -3.83
N LEU A 43 5.56 -31.42 -3.27
CA LEU A 43 5.22 -30.95 -1.92
C LEU A 43 6.22 -31.46 -0.86
N ALA A 44 6.64 -32.71 -0.98
CA ALA A 44 7.65 -33.31 -0.09
C ALA A 44 8.99 -32.56 -0.15
N THR A 45 9.36 -32.02 -1.32
CA THR A 45 10.57 -31.18 -1.44
C THR A 45 10.42 -29.88 -0.68
N ILE A 46 9.28 -29.19 -0.79
CA ILE A 46 9.01 -27.97 -0.01
C ILE A 46 9.03 -28.26 1.49
N GLN A 47 8.41 -29.35 1.93
CA GLN A 47 8.41 -29.77 3.35
C GLN A 47 9.81 -30.10 3.88
N ARG A 48 10.72 -30.63 3.05
CA ARG A 48 12.13 -30.83 3.42
C ARG A 48 12.86 -29.50 3.56
N ILE A 49 12.70 -28.62 2.57
CA ILE A 49 13.33 -27.29 2.56
C ILE A 49 12.89 -26.51 3.81
N GLU A 50 11.58 -26.44 4.10
CA GLU A 50 11.08 -25.73 5.28
C GLU A 50 11.47 -26.39 6.62
N ARG A 51 11.91 -27.66 6.62
CA ARG A 51 12.50 -28.31 7.80
C ARG A 51 14.00 -28.06 7.96
N GLY A 52 14.63 -27.36 7.02
CA GLY A 52 16.08 -27.17 7.01
C GLY A 52 16.84 -28.42 6.60
N GLU A 53 16.20 -29.37 5.91
CA GLU A 53 16.89 -30.53 5.35
C GLU A 53 17.60 -30.16 4.04
N ARG A 54 18.76 -30.80 3.80
CA ARG A 54 19.48 -30.63 2.54
C ARG A 54 18.66 -31.18 1.36
N VAL A 55 18.61 -30.40 0.29
CA VAL A 55 17.98 -30.77 -0.98
C VAL A 55 18.97 -30.57 -2.13
N ARG A 56 18.63 -31.06 -3.32
CA ARG A 56 19.52 -30.93 -4.48
C ARG A 56 19.59 -29.45 -4.92
N PRO A 57 20.76 -28.94 -5.34
CA PRO A 57 20.91 -27.56 -5.81
C PRO A 57 19.91 -27.17 -6.91
N ALA A 58 19.59 -28.09 -7.82
CA ALA A 58 18.59 -27.87 -8.87
C ALA A 58 17.18 -27.53 -8.32
N GLN A 59 16.81 -28.05 -7.15
CA GLN A 59 15.53 -27.74 -6.51
C GLN A 59 15.54 -26.34 -5.89
N LEU A 60 16.68 -25.90 -5.35
CA LEU A 60 16.86 -24.55 -4.84
C LEU A 60 16.81 -23.51 -5.97
N ARG A 61 17.40 -23.81 -7.13
CA ARG A 61 17.35 -22.95 -8.33
C ARG A 61 15.92 -22.68 -8.78
N LYS A 62 15.11 -23.74 -8.88
CA LYS A 62 13.67 -23.63 -9.18
C LYS A 62 12.91 -22.78 -8.17
N LEU A 63 13.25 -22.92 -6.89
CA LEU A 63 12.62 -22.14 -5.82
C LEU A 63 13.00 -20.65 -5.90
N ALA A 64 14.25 -20.33 -6.24
CA ALA A 64 14.69 -18.95 -6.41
C ALA A 64 13.93 -18.27 -7.56
N ILE A 65 13.76 -18.98 -8.69
CA ILE A 65 12.97 -18.50 -9.83
C ILE A 65 11.50 -18.27 -9.44
N ALA A 66 10.89 -19.21 -8.68
CA ALA A 66 9.52 -19.05 -8.19
C ALA A 66 9.34 -17.80 -7.32
N PHE A 67 10.37 -17.45 -6.54
CA PHE A 67 10.41 -16.20 -5.76
C PHE A 67 10.87 -14.98 -6.58
N ARG A 68 10.99 -15.09 -7.90
CA ARG A 68 11.46 -14.03 -8.82
C ARG A 68 12.83 -13.48 -8.42
N ARG A 69 13.70 -14.36 -7.94
CA ARG A 69 15.10 -14.07 -7.58
C ARG A 69 16.04 -14.67 -8.63
N PRO A 70 17.32 -14.21 -8.67
CA PRO A 70 18.35 -14.86 -9.48
C PRO A 70 18.40 -16.36 -9.22
N GLU A 71 18.60 -17.18 -10.26
CA GLU A 71 18.55 -18.64 -10.16
C GLU A 71 19.53 -19.20 -9.11
N ASP A 72 20.68 -18.56 -8.95
CA ASP A 72 21.72 -18.93 -8.01
C ASP A 72 21.51 -18.35 -6.59
N GLU A 73 20.38 -17.68 -6.31
CA GLU A 73 20.17 -16.96 -5.05
C GLU A 73 20.51 -17.82 -3.83
N PHE A 74 20.00 -19.03 -3.70
CA PHE A 74 20.29 -19.87 -2.52
C PHE A 74 21.66 -20.57 -2.53
N LEU A 75 22.42 -20.46 -3.62
CA LEU A 75 23.69 -21.17 -3.83
C LEU A 75 24.89 -20.24 -3.88
N ARG A 76 24.69 -18.96 -4.22
CA ARG A 76 25.76 -17.99 -4.37
C ARG A 76 26.46 -17.70 -3.05
N GLU A 77 27.77 -17.58 -3.14
CA GLU A 77 28.59 -17.04 -2.07
C GLU A 77 28.25 -15.58 -1.85
N ARG A 78 28.15 -15.19 -0.59
CA ARG A 78 27.79 -13.86 -0.14
C ARG A 78 28.92 -13.30 0.68
N VAL A 79 29.12 -12.00 0.57
CA VAL A 79 30.00 -11.26 1.47
C VAL A 79 29.15 -10.74 2.62
N ARG A 80 29.56 -10.98 3.87
CA ARG A 80 28.92 -10.36 5.02
C ARG A 80 29.16 -8.85 4.94
N PRO A 81 28.12 -8.00 4.90
CA PRO A 81 28.31 -6.57 4.93
C PRO A 81 29.05 -6.14 6.20
N THR A 82 29.94 -5.15 6.10
CA THR A 82 30.43 -4.44 7.28
C THR A 82 29.27 -3.70 7.96
N ALA A 83 29.46 -3.23 9.19
CA ALA A 83 28.44 -2.43 9.88
C ALA A 83 28.04 -1.19 9.06
N GLU A 84 29.03 -0.47 8.51
CA GLU A 84 28.81 0.70 7.65
C GLU A 84 28.03 0.34 6.38
N GLN A 85 28.42 -0.74 5.69
CA GLN A 85 27.70 -1.21 4.50
C GLN A 85 26.28 -1.68 4.83
N PHE A 86 26.07 -2.27 6.01
CA PHE A 86 24.74 -2.67 6.45
C PHE A 86 23.85 -1.45 6.68
N GLU A 87 24.36 -0.40 7.34
CA GLU A 87 23.64 0.87 7.52
C GLU A 87 23.32 1.53 6.17
N GLU A 88 24.27 1.58 5.24
CA GLU A 88 24.05 2.14 3.90
C GLU A 88 23.01 1.31 3.12
N ASN A 89 23.08 -0.01 3.18
CA ASN A 89 22.10 -0.89 2.55
C ASN A 89 20.70 -0.70 3.14
N LEU A 90 20.58 -0.52 4.46
CA LEU A 90 19.30 -0.22 5.10
C LEU A 90 18.75 1.13 4.63
N ARG A 91 19.59 2.18 4.62
CA ARG A 91 19.20 3.50 4.11
C ARG A 91 18.71 3.41 2.67
N ASN A 92 19.45 2.72 1.80
CA ASN A 92 19.07 2.54 0.40
C ASN A 92 17.77 1.74 0.25
N MET A 93 17.59 0.68 1.05
CA MET A 93 16.38 -0.15 1.02
C MET A 93 15.12 0.61 1.44
N PHE A 94 15.26 1.60 2.32
CA PHE A 94 14.16 2.44 2.79
C PHE A 94 14.15 3.85 2.20
N SER A 95 15.02 4.16 1.23
CA SER A 95 15.08 5.49 0.60
C SER A 95 13.74 5.92 -0.01
N TRP A 96 12.92 4.97 -0.47
CA TRP A 96 11.57 5.24 -0.98
C TRP A 96 10.60 5.79 0.07
N THR A 97 10.91 5.71 1.38
CA THR A 97 10.12 6.33 2.45
C THR A 97 10.58 7.75 2.78
N GLU A 98 11.68 8.23 2.20
CA GLU A 98 12.14 9.62 2.41
C GLU A 98 11.06 10.60 1.92
N GLY A 99 10.72 11.57 2.78
CA GLY A 99 9.65 12.54 2.52
C GLY A 99 8.24 11.94 2.55
N ARG A 100 8.05 10.74 3.13
CA ARG A 100 6.75 10.09 3.29
C ARG A 100 6.45 9.76 4.73
N VAL A 101 5.17 9.80 5.07
CA VAL A 101 4.65 9.45 6.39
C VAL A 101 3.69 8.26 6.29
N PRO A 102 3.68 7.37 7.29
CA PRO A 102 2.69 6.31 7.36
C PRO A 102 1.31 6.89 7.71
N VAL A 103 0.28 6.43 7.02
CA VAL A 103 -1.12 6.78 7.22
C VAL A 103 -1.86 5.53 7.66
N ASP A 104 -2.44 5.56 8.85
CA ASP A 104 -3.30 4.48 9.32
C ASP A 104 -4.58 4.47 8.49
N VAL A 105 -4.91 3.30 7.92
CA VAL A 105 -6.07 3.14 7.04
C VAL A 105 -6.97 2.00 7.47
N ALA A 106 -8.24 2.14 7.15
CA ALA A 106 -9.24 1.10 7.33
C ALA A 106 -10.18 1.04 6.12
N PRO A 107 -10.88 -0.08 5.88
CA PRO A 107 -11.91 -0.16 4.86
C PRO A 107 -12.93 0.97 5.01
N PHE A 108 -13.20 1.68 3.92
CA PHE A 108 -14.11 2.82 3.92
C PHE A 108 -15.56 2.34 3.92
N ARG A 109 -16.21 2.40 5.10
CA ARG A 109 -17.53 1.79 5.32
C ARG A 109 -18.50 2.65 6.10
N THR A 110 -18.01 3.69 6.79
CA THR A 110 -18.81 4.38 7.81
C THR A 110 -18.97 5.86 7.51
N GLU A 111 -20.13 6.42 7.91
CA GLU A 111 -20.35 7.86 7.88
C GLU A 111 -19.35 8.65 8.75
N LEU A 112 -18.73 8.01 9.76
CA LEU A 112 -17.71 8.64 10.59
C LEU A 112 -16.44 8.91 9.79
N GLN A 113 -15.98 7.92 9.03
CA GLN A 113 -14.85 8.07 8.11
C GLN A 113 -15.14 9.13 7.04
N LEU A 114 -16.34 9.10 6.45
CA LEU A 114 -16.73 10.09 5.44
C LEU A 114 -16.72 11.50 6.04
N ARG A 115 -17.26 11.67 7.24
CA ARG A 115 -17.21 12.97 7.92
C ARG A 115 -15.77 13.43 8.15
N ALA A 116 -14.89 12.59 8.68
CA ALA A 116 -13.49 12.95 8.88
C ALA A 116 -12.84 13.40 7.56
N MET A 117 -13.06 12.65 6.47
CA MET A 117 -12.58 12.99 5.14
C MET A 117 -13.07 14.35 4.65
N LEU A 118 -14.36 14.65 4.81
CA LEU A 118 -14.96 15.93 4.40
C LEU A 118 -14.57 17.10 5.32
N GLU A 119 -13.91 16.84 6.45
CA GLU A 119 -13.41 17.87 7.37
C GLU A 119 -11.93 18.18 7.17
N SER A 120 -11.21 17.31 6.48
CA SER A 120 -9.82 17.53 6.08
C SER A 120 -9.70 18.70 5.10
N PHE A 121 -8.51 19.30 5.06
CA PHE A 121 -8.18 20.41 4.17
C PHE A 121 -8.30 20.00 2.69
N SER A 122 -7.95 18.76 2.37
CA SER A 122 -8.08 18.20 1.02
C SER A 122 -8.16 16.68 1.04
N LEU A 123 -8.52 16.10 -0.10
CA LEU A 123 -8.67 14.67 -0.34
C LEU A 123 -7.74 14.22 -1.47
N LEU A 124 -6.87 13.26 -1.17
CA LEU A 124 -6.07 12.54 -2.15
C LEU A 124 -6.77 11.23 -2.49
N VAL A 125 -7.14 11.07 -3.77
CA VAL A 125 -7.67 9.82 -4.31
C VAL A 125 -6.57 9.13 -5.09
N ASP A 126 -6.15 7.96 -4.62
CA ASP A 126 -5.12 7.14 -5.23
C ASP A 126 -5.74 5.81 -5.66
N ALA A 127 -5.85 5.56 -6.97
CA ALA A 127 -6.47 4.37 -7.52
C ALA A 127 -5.45 3.51 -8.28
N ASP A 128 -5.29 2.26 -7.84
CA ASP A 128 -4.53 1.20 -8.50
C ASP A 128 -5.49 0.18 -9.13
N LEU A 129 -6.22 0.63 -10.15
CA LEU A 129 -7.16 -0.16 -10.94
C LEU A 129 -6.79 -0.15 -12.43
N GLU A 130 -7.55 -0.90 -13.24
CA GLU A 130 -7.46 -0.83 -14.70
C GLU A 130 -8.31 0.34 -15.23
N ALA A 131 -7.98 0.86 -16.42
CA ALA A 131 -8.65 2.01 -17.03
C ALA A 131 -10.17 1.84 -17.22
N THR A 132 -10.67 0.59 -17.21
CA THR A 132 -12.11 0.31 -17.20
C THR A 132 -12.83 0.84 -15.97
N ALA A 133 -12.10 1.17 -14.89
CA ALA A 133 -12.65 1.74 -13.67
C ALA A 133 -12.72 3.28 -13.68
N ASP A 134 -12.12 3.96 -14.68
CA ASP A 134 -11.97 5.42 -14.69
C ASP A 134 -13.33 6.14 -14.57
N GLY A 135 -14.36 5.63 -15.25
CA GLY A 135 -15.72 6.18 -15.17
C GLY A 135 -16.34 6.07 -13.76
N ASP A 136 -16.20 4.93 -13.09
CA ASP A 136 -16.71 4.78 -11.72
C ASP A 136 -15.89 5.60 -10.72
N ILE A 137 -14.57 5.74 -10.93
CA ILE A 137 -13.70 6.59 -10.11
C ILE A 137 -14.09 8.06 -10.27
N SER A 138 -14.37 8.50 -11.50
CA SER A 138 -14.87 9.85 -11.80
C SER A 138 -16.20 10.11 -11.11
N GLU A 139 -17.16 9.18 -11.19
CA GLU A 139 -18.44 9.31 -10.50
C GLU A 139 -18.25 9.43 -8.97
N LEU A 140 -17.34 8.63 -8.40
CA LEU A 140 -17.03 8.73 -6.96
C LEU A 140 -16.46 10.10 -6.58
N ARG A 141 -15.60 10.68 -7.41
CA ARG A 141 -15.08 12.04 -7.21
C ARG A 141 -16.20 13.07 -7.20
N GLU A 142 -17.11 13.02 -8.17
CA GLU A 142 -18.29 13.91 -8.23
C GLU A 142 -19.16 13.81 -6.96
N TRP A 143 -19.39 12.58 -6.46
CA TRP A 143 -20.11 12.37 -5.21
C TRP A 143 -19.38 12.99 -4.00
N LEU A 144 -18.06 12.85 -3.94
CA LEU A 144 -17.22 13.42 -2.87
C LEU A 144 -17.23 14.95 -2.91
N ASP A 145 -17.16 15.54 -4.11
CA ASP A 145 -17.24 16.98 -4.32
C ASP A 145 -18.59 17.52 -3.87
N LEU A 146 -19.69 16.91 -4.33
CA LEU A 146 -21.04 17.27 -3.86
C LEU A 146 -21.15 17.15 -2.34
N ALA A 147 -20.64 16.08 -1.74
CA ALA A 147 -20.67 15.89 -0.30
C ALA A 147 -19.87 16.98 0.45
N SER A 148 -18.75 17.44 -0.12
CA SER A 148 -17.94 18.52 0.44
C SER A 148 -18.71 19.85 0.46
N PHE A 149 -19.39 20.20 -0.63
CA PHE A 149 -20.23 21.40 -0.72
C PHE A 149 -21.40 21.33 0.27
N VAL A 150 -22.12 20.21 0.30
CA VAL A 150 -23.25 20.00 1.23
C VAL A 150 -22.78 20.08 2.68
N GLN A 151 -21.59 19.56 3.01
CA GLN A 151 -21.02 19.66 4.35
C GLN A 151 -20.60 21.09 4.69
N ALA A 152 -20.06 21.86 3.74
CA ALA A 152 -19.73 23.27 3.90
C ALA A 152 -20.99 24.13 4.15
N GLU A 153 -22.06 23.90 3.40
CA GLU A 153 -23.37 24.55 3.59
C GLU A 153 -23.94 24.20 4.98
N ARG A 154 -23.92 22.92 5.35
CA ARG A 154 -24.37 22.44 6.67
C ARG A 154 -23.63 23.11 7.82
N LYS A 155 -22.34 23.46 7.62
CA LYS A 155 -21.53 24.20 8.60
C LYS A 155 -21.78 25.71 8.56
N GLY A 156 -22.46 26.23 7.55
CA GLY A 156 -22.65 27.66 7.31
C GLY A 156 -21.37 28.35 6.84
N LEU A 157 -20.45 27.61 6.22
CA LEU A 157 -19.24 28.17 5.60
C LEU A 157 -19.57 28.85 4.27
N ILE A 158 -20.52 28.27 3.54
CA ILE A 158 -21.10 28.83 2.32
C ILE A 158 -22.59 29.07 2.57
N GLY A 159 -22.99 30.34 2.64
CA GLY A 159 -24.37 30.73 2.90
C GLY A 159 -24.87 30.58 4.35
N PRO A 160 -26.15 30.88 4.60
CA PRO A 160 -26.73 30.80 5.93
C PRO A 160 -26.84 29.34 6.39
N LYS A 161 -26.45 29.08 7.65
CA LYS A 161 -26.52 27.74 8.24
C LYS A 161 -27.96 27.20 8.15
N PRO A 162 -28.16 25.99 7.58
CA PRO A 162 -29.50 25.46 7.34
C PRO A 162 -30.19 25.04 8.65
N GLY A 163 -31.52 24.90 8.56
CA GLY A 163 -32.39 24.50 9.65
C GLY A 163 -32.12 23.08 10.17
N ARG A 164 -32.77 22.72 11.30
CA ARG A 164 -32.62 21.40 11.95
C ARG A 164 -33.12 20.21 11.10
N ASP A 165 -33.91 20.51 10.09
CA ASP A 165 -34.51 19.58 9.15
C ASP A 165 -33.57 19.19 8.00
N PHE A 166 -32.47 19.91 7.77
CA PHE A 166 -31.47 19.57 6.75
C PHE A 166 -30.88 18.17 6.97
N LYS A 167 -31.16 17.24 6.05
CA LYS A 167 -30.72 15.85 6.13
C LYS A 167 -29.68 15.55 5.05
N VAL A 168 -28.57 14.96 5.47
CA VAL A 168 -27.47 14.51 4.58
C VAL A 168 -27.29 12.98 4.57
N ARG A 169 -28.11 12.27 5.34
CA ARG A 169 -27.93 10.83 5.57
C ARG A 169 -28.14 10.01 4.28
N GLU A 170 -29.06 10.42 3.42
CA GLU A 170 -29.29 9.74 2.14
C GLU A 170 -28.09 9.91 1.21
N LEU A 171 -27.60 11.15 1.05
CA LEU A 171 -26.38 11.44 0.30
C LEU A 171 -25.17 10.63 0.80
N TRP A 172 -25.01 10.50 2.13
CA TRP A 172 -23.87 9.76 2.70
C TRP A 172 -23.99 8.26 2.39
N ARG A 173 -25.23 7.73 2.41
CA ARG A 173 -25.51 6.34 2.07
C ARG A 173 -25.24 6.08 0.59
N ASP A 174 -25.66 6.98 -0.29
CA ASP A 174 -25.50 6.82 -1.73
C ASP A 174 -24.01 6.86 -2.13
N LEU A 175 -23.22 7.74 -1.52
CA LEU A 175 -21.76 7.76 -1.69
C LEU A 175 -21.12 6.44 -1.23
N LEU A 176 -21.46 5.94 -0.04
CA LEU A 176 -20.95 4.65 0.43
C LEU A 176 -21.41 3.47 -0.46
N ALA A 177 -22.61 3.55 -1.03
CA ALA A 177 -23.10 2.57 -1.99
C ALA A 177 -22.32 2.62 -3.33
N CYS A 178 -21.91 3.81 -3.78
CA CYS A 178 -21.01 3.98 -4.92
C CYS A 178 -19.66 3.30 -4.66
N VAL A 179 -19.07 3.51 -3.48
CA VAL A 179 -17.84 2.82 -3.04
C VAL A 179 -18.00 1.31 -3.07
N GLU A 180 -19.08 0.77 -2.48
CA GLU A 180 -19.35 -0.68 -2.51
C GLU A 180 -19.54 -1.22 -3.94
N ARG A 181 -20.09 -0.42 -4.85
CA ARG A 181 -20.25 -0.78 -6.25
C ARG A 181 -18.90 -0.88 -6.96
N ILE A 182 -17.99 0.06 -6.73
CA ILE A 182 -16.61 0.01 -7.26
C ILE A 182 -15.90 -1.24 -6.75
N GLU A 183 -15.94 -1.49 -5.44
CA GLU A 183 -15.30 -2.65 -4.84
C GLU A 183 -15.78 -3.98 -5.45
N ARG A 184 -17.09 -4.10 -5.67
CA ARG A 184 -17.71 -5.30 -6.23
C ARG A 184 -17.38 -5.48 -7.71
N THR A 185 -17.47 -4.42 -8.49
CA THR A 185 -17.33 -4.46 -9.96
C THR A 185 -15.88 -4.70 -10.36
N HIS A 186 -14.94 -4.07 -9.67
CA HIS A 186 -13.52 -4.11 -10.03
C HIS A 186 -12.68 -5.05 -9.15
N GLY A 187 -13.32 -5.79 -8.25
CA GLY A 187 -12.60 -6.63 -7.28
C GLY A 187 -11.66 -5.81 -6.40
N ALA A 188 -12.08 -4.60 -6.00
CA ALA A 188 -11.25 -3.61 -5.33
C ALA A 188 -11.56 -3.49 -3.83
N ILE A 189 -10.63 -2.94 -3.07
CA ILE A 189 -10.90 -2.43 -1.72
C ILE A 189 -10.63 -0.93 -1.66
N CYS A 190 -11.56 -0.19 -1.07
CA CYS A 190 -11.41 1.23 -0.78
C CYS A 190 -10.98 1.37 0.69
N LEU A 191 -9.79 1.89 0.90
CA LEU A 191 -9.18 2.16 2.19
C LEU A 191 -9.15 3.66 2.42
N THR A 192 -9.43 4.11 3.65
CA THR A 192 -9.36 5.52 4.00
C THR A 192 -8.69 5.75 5.35
N GLY A 193 -8.02 6.89 5.45
CA GLY A 193 -7.42 7.43 6.67
C GLY A 193 -7.22 8.93 6.52
N THR A 194 -6.89 9.60 7.62
CA THR A 194 -6.45 11.00 7.60
C THR A 194 -5.06 11.10 8.20
N TYR A 195 -4.29 12.08 7.75
CA TYR A 195 -2.96 12.35 8.27
C TYR A 195 -2.62 13.83 8.19
N THR A 196 -1.61 14.26 8.94
CA THR A 196 -1.11 15.63 8.89
C THR A 196 0.06 15.72 7.93
N ALA A 197 -0.04 16.58 6.93
CA ALA A 197 1.03 16.94 6.01
C ALA A 197 1.49 18.37 6.25
N MET A 198 2.73 18.69 5.87
CA MET A 198 3.23 20.06 5.81
C MET A 198 2.90 20.65 4.45
N SER A 199 2.22 21.79 4.44
CA SER A 199 1.84 22.46 3.20
C SER A 199 2.91 23.45 2.73
N THR A 200 3.18 23.49 1.42
CA THR A 200 3.97 24.56 0.79
C THR A 200 3.04 25.55 0.07
N PRO A 201 3.37 26.86 0.04
CA PRO A 201 4.62 27.48 0.52
C PRO A 201 4.61 27.91 2.00
N ASN A 202 3.50 27.78 2.72
CA ASN A 202 3.33 28.41 4.04
C ASN A 202 3.98 27.62 5.19
N ASN A 203 4.40 26.37 4.96
CA ASN A 203 4.88 25.42 5.96
C ASN A 203 3.91 25.27 7.14
N GLU A 204 2.61 25.21 6.86
CA GLU A 204 1.59 25.00 7.87
C GLU A 204 1.12 23.54 7.84
N PRO A 205 0.89 22.92 9.02
CA PRO A 205 0.30 21.59 9.08
C PRO A 205 -1.14 21.64 8.57
N VAL A 206 -1.46 20.77 7.61
CA VAL A 206 -2.79 20.60 7.05
C VAL A 206 -3.23 19.15 7.19
N GLU A 207 -4.49 18.93 7.50
CA GLU A 207 -5.06 17.58 7.56
C GLU A 207 -5.45 17.14 6.15
N ILE A 208 -4.93 16.01 5.70
CA ILE A 208 -5.22 15.44 4.40
C ILE A 208 -5.95 14.12 4.59
N ALA A 209 -7.06 13.94 3.86
CA ALA A 209 -7.72 12.66 3.75
C ALA A 209 -7.12 11.86 2.60
N LEU A 210 -6.89 10.57 2.84
CA LEU A 210 -6.49 9.61 1.82
C LEU A 210 -7.66 8.67 1.53
N LEU A 211 -7.96 8.50 0.25
CA LEU A 211 -8.83 7.44 -0.26
C LEU A 211 -8.04 6.61 -1.26
N ALA A 212 -7.59 5.45 -0.82
CA ALA A 212 -6.83 4.52 -1.63
C ALA A 212 -7.75 3.40 -2.15
N ILE A 213 -7.79 3.22 -3.47
CA ILE A 213 -8.55 2.17 -4.14
C ILE A 213 -7.54 1.15 -4.69
N ARG A 214 -7.58 -0.09 -4.20
CA ARG A 214 -6.60 -1.13 -4.52
C ARG A 214 -7.24 -2.37 -5.10
N SER A 215 -6.65 -2.92 -6.17
CA SER A 215 -7.11 -4.17 -6.78
C SER A 215 -6.74 -5.39 -5.94
N ARG A 216 -7.73 -6.18 -5.51
CA ARG A 216 -7.47 -7.49 -4.87
C ARG A 216 -6.94 -8.52 -5.86
N ASN A 217 -7.14 -8.30 -7.16
CA ASN A 217 -6.65 -9.19 -8.20
C ASN A 217 -5.13 -9.05 -8.41
N ARG A 218 -4.59 -7.82 -8.27
CA ARG A 218 -3.15 -7.55 -8.34
C ARG A 218 -2.43 -7.96 -7.06
N ASP A 219 -3.02 -7.62 -5.91
CA ASP A 219 -2.49 -7.98 -4.60
C ASP A 219 -3.62 -8.44 -3.67
N PRO A 220 -3.79 -9.74 -3.43
CA PRO A 220 -4.81 -10.27 -2.52
C PRO A 220 -4.63 -9.83 -1.06
N SER A 221 -3.44 -9.37 -0.67
CA SER A 221 -3.11 -8.99 0.71
C SER A 221 -3.61 -7.59 1.07
N VAL A 222 -4.00 -6.76 0.08
CA VAL A 222 -4.48 -5.38 0.28
C VAL A 222 -5.63 -5.27 1.26
N ALA A 223 -6.45 -6.32 1.40
CA ALA A 223 -7.56 -6.35 2.34
C ALA A 223 -7.13 -6.36 3.83
N LYS A 224 -5.84 -6.61 4.10
CA LYS A 224 -5.26 -6.66 5.45
C LYS A 224 -4.35 -5.47 5.74
N LEU A 225 -4.19 -4.54 4.79
CA LEU A 225 -3.38 -3.35 5.01
C LEU A 225 -4.02 -2.49 6.09
N THR A 226 -3.21 -2.14 7.08
CA THR A 226 -3.56 -1.19 8.14
C THR A 226 -2.84 0.14 7.97
N GLN A 227 -1.83 0.20 7.10
CA GLN A 227 -1.03 1.39 6.85
C GLN A 227 -0.71 1.54 5.36
N LEU A 228 -0.72 2.79 4.90
CA LEU A 228 -0.22 3.23 3.59
C LEU A 228 0.82 4.33 3.78
N TRP A 229 1.50 4.73 2.71
CA TRP A 229 2.48 5.81 2.74
C TRP A 229 2.00 6.95 1.86
N ALA A 230 2.05 8.18 2.40
CA ALA A 230 1.69 9.39 1.69
C ALA A 230 2.80 10.43 1.85
N ASP A 231 2.83 11.43 0.97
CA ASP A 231 3.86 12.46 1.01
C ASP A 231 3.70 13.32 2.27
N GLU A 232 4.82 13.53 2.97
CA GLU A 232 4.90 14.40 4.16
C GLU A 232 4.64 15.85 3.81
N MET A 233 5.01 16.26 2.58
CA MET A 233 4.91 17.63 2.10
C MET A 233 3.99 17.71 0.89
N VAL A 234 3.00 18.60 0.95
CA VAL A 234 2.01 18.81 -0.13
C VAL A 234 2.08 20.24 -0.66
N ASP A 235 1.96 20.42 -1.97
CA ASP A 235 1.92 21.75 -2.60
C ASP A 235 0.47 22.21 -2.76
N GLN A 236 0.05 23.21 -1.99
CA GLN A 236 -1.33 23.71 -2.03
C GLN A 236 -1.71 24.25 -3.40
N ARG A 237 -0.76 24.86 -4.12
CA ARG A 237 -1.04 25.42 -5.45
C ARG A 237 -1.25 24.30 -6.46
N GLN A 238 -0.43 23.25 -6.39
CA GLN A 238 -0.60 22.08 -7.24
C GLN A 238 -1.93 21.39 -6.93
N MET A 239 -2.27 21.20 -5.66
CA MET A 239 -3.54 20.58 -5.27
C MET A 239 -4.76 21.36 -5.76
N LEU A 240 -4.74 22.69 -5.67
CA LEU A 240 -5.79 23.53 -6.24
C LEU A 240 -5.80 23.45 -7.78
N ALA A 241 -4.63 23.42 -8.41
CA ALA A 241 -4.53 23.30 -9.86
C ALA A 241 -5.10 21.96 -10.36
N ASP A 242 -4.79 20.86 -9.69
CA ASP A 242 -5.30 19.51 -10.02
C ASP A 242 -6.82 19.47 -9.85
N TYR A 243 -7.34 20.05 -8.76
CA TYR A 243 -8.78 20.16 -8.52
C TYR A 243 -9.52 20.87 -9.67
N PHE A 244 -8.99 21.99 -10.17
CA PHE A 244 -9.61 22.73 -11.29
C PHE A 244 -9.24 22.19 -12.69
N ALA A 245 -8.25 21.31 -12.80
CA ALA A 245 -7.87 20.69 -14.06
C ALA A 245 -8.78 19.51 -14.41
N ASP A 246 -9.27 18.77 -13.41
CA ASP A 246 -10.23 17.66 -13.57
C ASP A 246 -11.63 18.15 -13.99
N GLU A 247 -11.93 19.45 -13.91
CA GLU A 247 -13.21 20.07 -14.34
C GLU A 247 -13.29 20.42 -15.85
N ARG A 248 -12.32 20.00 -16.68
CA ARG A 248 -12.26 20.31 -18.13
C ARG A 248 -12.44 19.13 -19.07
#